data_AF-A0A5K0YWF2-F1
#
_entry.id   AF-A0A5K0YWF2-F1
#
_cell.length_a   1.000
_cell.length_b   1.000
_cell.length_c   1.000
_cell.angle_alpha   90.00
_cell.angle_beta   90.00
_cell.angle_gamma   90.00
#
_symmetry.space_group_name_H-M   'P 1'
#
loop_
_entity.id
_entity.type
_entity.pdbx_description
1 polymer ?
#
loop_
_entity_poly.entity_id
_entity_poly.type
_entity_poly.pdbx_seq_one_letter_code
_entity_poly.pdbx_strand_id
1 'polypeptide(L)'
;LERERERYMMPVVNCPNCRKTLRLPAGAQSIRCTTCNAVSRISNPTSFPPPLPSSSLPSPGPRSSYAPPPPPTGGSSPLVYSPALPSAHGPKRAVICGISYRDSCYELEGCIKDAKYMKYLLVNRFNFPESSILMLT
;
A
#
# COMPACT_ATOMS: atom_id res chain seq x y z
N LEU A 1 17.31 -13.78 -21.72
CA LEU A 1 17.50 -12.52 -22.48
C LEU A 1 16.19 -11.84 -22.86
N GLU A 2 15.40 -12.28 -23.85
CA GLU A 2 14.12 -11.59 -24.18
C GLU A 2 13.03 -11.77 -23.10
N ARG A 3 12.96 -12.96 -22.47
CA ARG A 3 12.05 -13.23 -21.33
C ARG A 3 12.41 -12.51 -20.02
N GLU A 4 13.64 -11.99 -19.88
CA GLU A 4 14.05 -11.23 -18.68
C GLU A 4 13.73 -9.74 -18.80
N ARG A 5 13.62 -9.23 -20.04
CA ARG A 5 13.30 -7.83 -20.30
C ARG A 5 11.82 -7.51 -20.08
N GLU A 6 10.95 -8.52 -20.21
CA GLU A 6 9.51 -8.39 -19.95
C GLU A 6 9.17 -8.36 -18.45
N ARG A 7 10.02 -8.96 -17.59
CA ARG A 7 9.88 -8.88 -16.12
C ARG A 7 10.29 -7.54 -15.51
N TYR A 8 10.89 -6.64 -16.29
CA TYR A 8 11.34 -5.31 -15.83
C TYR A 8 10.51 -4.14 -16.38
N MET A 9 9.35 -4.41 -16.97
CA MET A 9 8.37 -3.35 -17.20
C MET A 9 7.73 -3.00 -15.86
N MET A 10 8.19 -1.93 -15.20
CA MET A 10 7.48 -1.34 -14.07
C MET A 10 6.20 -0.68 -14.60
N PRO A 11 5.00 -1.25 -14.36
CA PRO A 11 3.79 -0.64 -14.84
C PRO A 11 3.64 0.75 -14.23
N VAL A 12 3.22 1.68 -15.07
CA VAL A 12 3.02 3.07 -14.71
C VAL A 12 1.52 3.29 -14.62
N VAL A 13 1.02 3.64 -13.43
CA VAL A 13 -0.39 3.97 -13.23
C VAL A 13 -0.53 5.39 -12.72
N ASN A 14 -1.59 6.08 -13.13
CA ASN A 14 -1.88 7.41 -12.61
C ASN A 14 -2.80 7.30 -11.40
N CYS A 15 -2.51 8.10 -10.37
CA CYS A 15 -3.42 8.23 -9.24
C CYS A 15 -4.78 8.78 -9.71
N PRO A 16 -5.91 8.16 -9.35
CA PRO A 16 -7.23 8.64 -9.76
C PRO A 16 -7.59 10.02 -9.18
N ASN A 17 -6.98 10.40 -8.05
CA ASN A 17 -7.33 11.63 -7.35
C ASN A 17 -6.49 12.83 -7.81
N CYS A 18 -5.16 12.69 -7.88
CA CYS A 18 -4.26 13.80 -8.23
C CYS A 18 -3.53 13.62 -9.57
N ARG A 19 -3.87 12.58 -10.35
CA ARG A 19 -3.30 12.22 -11.66
C ARG A 19 -1.78 12.02 -11.70
N LYS A 20 -1.10 12.06 -10.55
CA LYS A 20 0.34 11.86 -10.47
C LYS A 20 0.69 10.45 -10.88
N THR A 21 1.70 10.35 -11.74
CA THR A 21 2.23 9.10 -12.26
C THR A 21 3.00 8.35 -11.18
N LEU A 22 2.63 7.09 -10.95
CA LEU A 22 3.20 6.22 -9.93
C LEU A 22 3.84 5.00 -10.60
N ARG A 23 5.04 4.64 -10.13
CA ARG A 23 5.77 3.45 -10.61
C ARG A 23 5.55 2.28 -9.65
N LEU A 24 5.29 1.11 -10.23
CA LEU A 24 4.98 -0.08 -9.48
C LEU A 24 5.98 -1.20 -9.70
N PRO A 25 6.34 -1.94 -8.64
CA PRO A 25 6.90 -3.27 -8.79
C PRO A 25 5.90 -4.18 -9.50
N ALA A 26 6.39 -5.07 -10.37
CA ALA A 26 5.56 -6.09 -10.99
C ALA A 26 4.86 -6.95 -9.91
N GLY A 27 3.54 -7.11 -10.00
CA GLY A 27 2.74 -7.90 -9.06
C GLY A 27 2.15 -7.14 -7.86
N ALA A 28 2.37 -5.82 -7.75
CA ALA A 28 1.76 -5.02 -6.70
C ALA A 28 0.23 -4.88 -6.91
N GLN A 29 -0.56 -5.28 -5.89
CA GLN A 29 -2.03 -5.25 -5.93
C GLN A 29 -2.65 -3.94 -5.42
N SER A 30 -1.85 -3.09 -4.77
CA SER A 30 -2.29 -1.81 -4.24
C SER A 30 -1.15 -0.81 -4.20
N ILE A 31 -1.46 0.47 -4.40
CA ILE A 31 -0.49 1.56 -4.27
C ILE A 31 -1.06 2.76 -3.53
N ARG A 32 -0.23 3.38 -2.70
CA ARG A 32 -0.52 4.64 -2.03
C ARG A 32 0.16 5.79 -2.78
N CYS A 33 -0.62 6.80 -3.15
CA CYS A 33 -0.08 8.03 -3.72
C CYS A 33 0.65 8.84 -2.64
N THR A 34 1.90 9.24 -2.89
CA THR A 34 2.69 10.06 -1.96
C THR A 34 2.23 11.52 -1.88
N THR A 35 1.41 11.97 -2.83
CA THR A 35 0.95 13.37 -2.88
C THR A 35 -0.41 13.58 -2.22
N CYS A 36 -1.39 12.71 -2.50
CA CYS A 36 -2.74 12.84 -1.93
C CYS A 36 -3.11 11.74 -0.94
N ASN A 37 -2.18 10.82 -0.62
CA ASN A 37 -2.39 9.66 0.26
C ASN A 37 -3.51 8.69 -0.17
N ALA A 38 -4.12 8.88 -1.33
CA ALA A 38 -5.12 7.95 -1.86
C ALA A 38 -4.51 6.56 -2.09
N VAL A 39 -5.19 5.53 -1.61
CA VAL A 39 -4.83 4.12 -1.84
C VAL A 39 -5.71 3.57 -2.95
N SER A 40 -5.08 3.12 -4.04
CA SER A 40 -5.76 2.52 -5.20
C SER A 40 -5.42 1.05 -5.30
N ARG A 41 -6.44 0.18 -5.47
CA ARG A 41 -6.24 -1.21 -5.86
C ARG A 41 -5.95 -1.28 -7.36
N ILE A 42 -4.96 -2.05 -7.74
CA ILE A 42 -4.61 -2.27 -9.14
C ILE A 42 -5.22 -3.61 -9.51
N SER A 43 -6.29 -3.55 -10.29
CA SER A 43 -6.97 -4.74 -10.78
C SER A 43 -6.04 -5.55 -11.68
N ASN A 44 -5.70 -6.76 -11.25
CA ASN A 44 -5.11 -7.77 -12.12
C ASN A 44 -6.24 -8.25 -13.06
N PRO A 45 -6.10 -8.19 -14.39
CA PRO A 45 -7.21 -8.47 -15.31
C PRO A 45 -7.64 -9.96 -15.40
N THR A 46 -7.19 -10.84 -14.50
CA THR A 46 -7.39 -12.31 -14.63
C THR A 46 -8.51 -12.88 -13.76
N SER A 47 -9.50 -12.10 -13.33
CA SER A 47 -10.69 -12.65 -12.68
C SER A 47 -11.97 -12.14 -13.33
N PHE A 48 -12.22 -12.57 -14.56
CA PHE A 48 -13.56 -12.54 -15.14
C PHE A 48 -14.23 -13.89 -14.84
N PRO A 49 -15.33 -13.94 -14.06
CA PRO A 49 -16.22 -15.09 -14.10
C PRO A 49 -16.92 -15.15 -15.49
N PRO A 50 -17.24 -16.34 -16.01
CA PRO A 50 -17.74 -16.51 -17.38
C PRO A 50 -19.11 -15.85 -17.56
N PRO A 51 -19.39 -15.25 -18.74
CA PRO A 51 -20.70 -14.64 -19.01
C PRO A 51 -21.75 -15.72 -19.31
N LEU A 52 -22.91 -15.62 -18.65
CA LEU A 52 -24.10 -16.39 -19.01
C LEU A 52 -24.66 -15.86 -20.35
N PRO A 53 -25.16 -16.73 -21.26
CA PRO A 53 -25.76 -16.28 -22.50
C PRO A 53 -27.27 -16.06 -22.33
N SER A 54 -27.87 -15.11 -23.06
CA SER A 54 -29.06 -15.32 -23.94
C SER A 54 -29.70 -14.00 -24.44
N SER A 55 -29.67 -13.86 -25.79
CA SER A 55 -30.74 -13.41 -26.72
C SER A 55 -31.44 -12.03 -26.65
N SER A 56 -30.99 -11.12 -27.52
CA SER A 56 -31.68 -10.37 -28.61
C SER A 56 -33.17 -9.90 -28.58
N LEU A 57 -33.35 -8.56 -28.60
CA LEU A 57 -34.30 -7.64 -29.33
C LEU A 57 -35.85 -7.75 -29.13
N PRO A 58 -36.71 -6.77 -29.56
CA PRO A 58 -36.65 -5.28 -29.66
C PRO A 58 -37.91 -4.53 -29.05
N SER A 59 -37.93 -3.17 -29.10
CA SER A 59 -38.99 -2.17 -28.67
C SER A 59 -40.42 -2.36 -29.26
N PRO A 60 -41.49 -1.51 -29.03
CA PRO A 60 -41.73 -0.32 -28.15
C PRO A 60 -43.15 -0.20 -27.45
N GLY A 61 -43.21 0.43 -26.25
CA GLY A 61 -44.36 1.20 -25.68
C GLY A 61 -45.53 0.44 -24.98
N PRO A 62 -46.50 1.11 -24.30
CA PRO A 62 -46.49 2.39 -23.55
C PRO A 62 -47.07 2.31 -22.10
N ARG A 63 -46.77 3.33 -21.27
CA ARG A 63 -47.55 3.87 -20.13
C ARG A 63 -47.96 2.95 -18.95
N SER A 64 -47.47 3.25 -17.74
CA SER A 64 -48.34 3.66 -16.62
C SER A 64 -47.52 4.02 -15.37
N SER A 65 -47.68 5.28 -14.94
CA SER A 65 -47.58 5.86 -13.61
C SER A 65 -47.08 4.99 -12.44
N TYR A 66 -45.80 5.11 -12.07
CA TYR A 66 -45.36 4.97 -10.67
C TYR A 66 -44.18 5.91 -10.41
N ALA A 67 -44.44 6.97 -9.63
CA ALA A 67 -43.41 7.84 -9.10
C ALA A 67 -42.55 7.05 -8.06
N PRO A 68 -41.21 7.23 -8.02
CA PRO A 68 -40.41 6.68 -6.95
C PRO A 68 -40.68 7.42 -5.62
N PRO A 69 -40.65 6.73 -4.46
CA PRO A 69 -40.80 7.38 -3.15
C PRO A 69 -39.59 8.27 -2.84
N PRO A 70 -39.76 9.34 -2.03
CA PRO A 70 -38.66 10.19 -1.60
C PRO A 70 -37.67 9.44 -0.68
N PRO A 71 -36.38 9.82 -0.66
CA PRO A 71 -35.38 9.18 0.19
C PRO A 71 -35.62 9.48 1.68
N PRO A 72 -35.39 8.51 2.59
CA PRO A 72 -35.45 8.78 4.03
C PRO A 72 -34.26 9.64 4.48
N THR A 73 -34.59 10.80 5.03
CA THR A 73 -33.70 11.64 5.84
C THR A 73 -33.36 10.93 7.14
N GLY A 74 -32.08 10.90 7.52
CA GLY A 74 -31.65 10.64 8.89
C GLY A 74 -31.13 9.22 9.16
N GLY A 75 -29.80 9.09 9.23
CA GLY A 75 -29.14 7.86 9.64
C GLY A 75 -27.65 8.08 9.81
N SER A 76 -27.27 8.75 10.89
CA SER A 76 -25.89 8.79 11.40
C SER A 76 -25.36 7.35 11.50
N SER A 77 -24.39 7.01 10.66
CA SER A 77 -23.66 5.74 10.79
C SER A 77 -22.94 5.73 12.14
N PRO A 78 -23.03 4.66 12.95
CA PRO A 78 -22.28 4.57 14.18
C PRO A 78 -20.81 4.48 13.81
N LEU A 79 -20.04 5.49 14.22
CA LEU A 79 -18.59 5.37 14.31
C LEU A 79 -18.30 4.19 15.23
N VAL A 80 -18.04 3.02 14.65
CA VAL A 80 -17.39 1.91 15.35
C VAL A 80 -16.00 2.40 15.67
N TYR A 81 -15.89 3.09 16.79
CA TYR A 81 -14.64 3.51 17.40
C TYR A 81 -14.00 2.25 17.97
N SER A 82 -13.41 1.43 17.12
CA SER A 82 -12.39 0.49 17.58
C SER A 82 -11.28 1.35 18.19
N PRO A 83 -11.03 1.31 19.51
CA PRO A 83 -9.88 2.01 20.06
C PRO A 83 -8.69 1.32 19.42
N ALA A 84 -8.01 2.01 18.50
CA ALA A 84 -6.71 1.55 18.05
C ALA A 84 -5.85 1.47 19.31
N LEU A 85 -5.53 0.24 19.74
CA LEU A 85 -4.62 -0.01 20.84
C LEU A 85 -3.41 0.91 20.63
N PRO A 86 -3.02 1.73 21.62
CA PRO A 86 -1.86 2.58 21.45
C PRO A 86 -0.70 1.66 21.09
N SER A 87 -0.15 1.85 19.88
CA SER A 87 1.07 1.17 19.46
C SER A 87 2.07 1.39 20.59
N ALA A 88 2.54 0.31 21.24
CA ALA A 88 3.50 0.37 22.35
C ALA A 88 4.76 1.17 21.99
N HIS A 89 4.98 1.39 20.69
CA HIS A 89 6.15 2.03 20.10
C HIS A 89 5.84 3.30 19.31
N GLY A 90 4.62 3.85 19.41
CA GLY A 90 4.20 5.02 18.63
C GLY A 90 4.31 4.80 17.11
N PRO A 91 4.30 5.88 16.30
CA PRO A 91 4.38 5.78 14.84
C PRO A 91 5.80 5.58 14.30
N LYS A 92 6.84 5.74 15.14
CA LYS A 92 8.24 5.72 14.74
C LYS A 92 8.87 4.38 15.10
N ARG A 93 9.24 3.60 14.08
CA ARG A 93 9.85 2.27 14.21
C ARG A 93 11.00 2.15 13.22
N ALA A 94 12.07 1.47 13.62
CA ALA A 94 13.24 1.29 12.76
C ALA A 94 13.83 -0.11 12.91
N VAL A 95 14.42 -0.60 11.82
CA VAL A 95 15.29 -1.77 11.83
C VAL A 95 16.65 -1.32 11.29
N ILE A 96 17.72 -1.65 11.99
CA ILE A 96 19.09 -1.33 11.61
C ILE A 96 19.84 -2.64 11.42
N CYS A 97 20.52 -2.79 10.30
CA CYS A 97 21.35 -3.96 10.01
C CYS A 97 22.81 -3.53 9.84
N GLY A 98 23.73 -4.17 10.56
CA GLY A 98 25.16 -4.04 10.37
C GLY A 98 25.75 -5.40 10.02
N ILE A 99 26.32 -5.56 8.82
CA ILE A 99 26.89 -6.84 8.38
C ILE A 99 28.39 -6.65 8.24
N SER A 100 29.15 -7.30 9.12
CA SER A 100 30.62 -7.25 9.10
C SER A 100 31.27 -8.48 8.49
N TYR A 101 30.52 -9.53 8.16
CA TYR A 101 31.06 -10.79 7.61
C TYR A 101 32.32 -11.30 8.34
N ARG A 102 32.33 -11.23 9.68
CA ARG A 102 33.46 -11.67 10.51
C ARG A 102 33.81 -13.13 10.20
N ASP A 103 35.08 -13.47 10.29
CA ASP A 103 35.61 -14.81 9.99
C ASP A 103 35.46 -15.22 8.51
N SER A 104 35.36 -14.23 7.61
CA SER A 104 35.34 -14.45 6.16
C SER A 104 36.39 -13.60 5.45
N CYS A 105 36.71 -13.97 4.21
CA CYS A 105 37.58 -13.17 3.33
C CYS A 105 36.96 -11.84 2.88
N TYR A 106 35.69 -11.56 3.25
CA TYR A 106 34.96 -10.34 2.93
C TYR A 106 34.67 -9.51 4.19
N GLU A 107 35.45 -9.69 5.26
CA GLU A 107 35.24 -8.97 6.52
C GLU A 107 35.27 -7.45 6.31
N LEU A 108 34.26 -6.79 6.87
CA LEU A 108 34.07 -5.34 6.79
C LEU A 108 34.21 -4.74 8.18
N GLU A 109 35.21 -3.88 8.33
CA GLU A 109 35.36 -3.06 9.53
C GLU A 109 34.36 -1.89 9.53
N GLY A 110 33.92 -1.49 10.72
CA GLY A 110 33.11 -0.29 10.91
C GLY A 110 31.60 -0.48 10.79
N CYS A 111 31.09 -1.45 10.01
CA CYS A 111 29.65 -1.58 9.76
C CYS A 111 28.79 -1.71 11.04
N ILE A 112 29.27 -2.44 12.05
CA ILE A 112 28.57 -2.55 13.34
C ILE A 112 28.63 -1.23 14.13
N LYS A 113 29.72 -0.47 14.02
CA LYS A 113 29.85 0.85 14.67
C LYS A 113 28.89 1.85 14.01
N ASP A 114 28.80 1.83 12.69
CA ASP A 114 27.87 2.67 11.94
C ASP A 114 26.42 2.36 12.33
N ALA A 115 26.06 1.08 12.45
CA ALA A 115 24.74 0.67 12.94
C ALA A 115 24.44 1.23 14.34
N LYS A 116 25.42 1.22 15.25
CA LYS A 116 25.28 1.81 16.61
C LYS A 116 25.11 3.33 16.55
N TYR A 117 25.87 4.03 15.70
CA TYR A 117 25.70 5.47 15.53
C TYR A 117 24.36 5.82 14.88
N MET A 118 23.85 5.00 13.97
CA MET A 118 22.49 5.18 13.42
C MET A 118 21.43 5.03 14.51
N LYS A 119 21.55 4.05 15.41
CA LYS A 119 20.65 3.94 16.57
C LYS A 119 20.71 5.19 17.44
N TYR A 120 21.91 5.67 17.78
CA TYR A 120 22.10 6.88 18.56
C TYR A 120 21.46 8.11 17.90
N LEU A 121 21.65 8.28 16.59
CA LEU A 121 21.04 9.37 15.84
C LEU A 121 19.51 9.33 15.91
N LEU A 122 18.91 8.14 15.73
CA LEU A 122 17.46 7.97 15.75
C LEU A 122 16.85 8.26 17.13
N VAL A 123 17.51 7.81 18.20
CA VAL A 123 17.04 8.07 19.57
C VAL A 123 17.20 9.55 19.92
N ASN A 124 18.41 10.10 19.78
CA ASN A 124 18.75 11.41 20.34
C ASN A 124 18.29 12.59 19.49
N ARG A 125 18.22 12.45 18.16
CA ARG A 125 17.81 13.54 17.26
C ARG A 125 16.39 13.38 16.76
N PHE A 126 15.98 12.16 16.46
CA PHE A 126 14.66 11.90 15.87
C PHE A 126 13.62 11.42 16.87
N ASN A 127 13.99 11.27 18.15
CA ASN A 127 13.11 10.88 19.25
C ASN A 127 12.38 9.55 18.95
N PHE A 128 13.11 8.57 18.41
CA PHE A 128 12.61 7.21 18.36
C PHE A 128 12.69 6.61 19.77
N PRO A 129 11.60 6.01 20.29
CA PRO A 129 11.71 5.23 21.52
C PRO A 129 12.64 4.05 21.29
N GLU A 130 13.59 3.83 22.20
CA GLU A 130 14.63 2.80 22.00
C GLU A 130 14.04 1.40 21.81
N SER A 131 12.93 1.11 22.49
CA SER A 131 12.19 -0.14 22.38
C SER A 131 11.56 -0.37 21.00
N SER A 132 11.48 0.66 20.13
CA SER A 132 10.96 0.56 18.76
C SER A 132 12.03 0.36 17.69
N ILE A 133 13.29 0.24 18.08
CA ILE A 133 14.43 0.06 17.19
C ILE A 133 14.99 -1.36 17.36
N LEU A 134 14.97 -2.15 16.30
CA LEU A 134 15.56 -3.48 16.28
C LEU A 134 16.92 -3.45 15.56
N MET A 135 17.96 -3.96 16.21
CA MET A 135 19.30 -4.06 15.62
C MET A 135 19.63 -5.51 15.25
N LEU A 136 20.13 -5.72 14.04
CA LEU A 136 20.66 -6.98 13.53
C LEU A 136 22.15 -6.76 13.23
N THR A 137 23.05 -7.31 14.03
CA THR A 137 24.50 -7.13 13.90
C THR A 137 25.25 -8.40 14.19
#